data_AF-A0A352VNR8-F1
#
_entry.id   AF-A0A352VNR8-F1
#
_cell.length_a   1.000
_cell.length_b   1.000
_cell.length_c   1.000
_cell.angle_alpha   90.00
_cell.angle_beta   90.00
_cell.angle_gamma   90.00
#
_symmetry.space_group_name_H-M   'P 1'
#
loop_
_entity.id
_entity.type
_entity.pdbx_description
1 polymer ?
#
loop_
_entity_poly.entity_id
_entity_poly.type
_entity_poly.pdbx_seq_one_letter_code
_entity_poly.pdbx_strand_id
1 'polypeptide(L)'
;MGLDRAAAQAAFGEFLSDRSLNPSQIRFVEMVINQLTARGVMDASALYEPPFSNIHAEGPDALFDGREKVIEGIFEKLKAVNSELIASDG
;
A
#
# COMPACT_ATOMS: atom_id res chain seq x y z
N MET A 1 8.73 -16.47 -1.15
CA MET A 1 9.00 -15.75 0.11
C MET A 1 8.52 -14.32 -0.11
N GLY A 2 7.81 -13.70 0.84
CA GLY A 2 7.33 -12.33 0.65
C GLY A 2 8.46 -11.28 0.64
N LEU A 3 8.12 -10.01 0.40
CA LEU A 3 9.09 -8.91 0.48
C LEU A 3 9.63 -8.79 1.90
N ASP A 4 10.90 -8.42 2.05
CA ASP A 4 11.45 -8.06 3.36
C ASP A 4 10.67 -6.88 3.98
N ARG A 5 10.34 -6.99 5.27
CA ARG A 5 9.53 -5.98 5.96
C ARG A 5 10.23 -4.62 6.03
N ALA A 6 11.55 -4.59 6.22
CA ALA A 6 12.29 -3.35 6.24
C ALA A 6 12.31 -2.70 4.85
N ALA A 7 12.42 -3.49 3.77
CA ALA A 7 12.32 -2.97 2.41
C ALA A 7 10.92 -2.39 2.12
N ALA A 8 9.86 -3.09 2.52
CA ALA A 8 8.49 -2.58 2.40
C ALA A 8 8.29 -1.28 3.21
N GLN A 9 8.74 -1.25 4.46
CA GLN A 9 8.66 -0.05 5.29
C GLN A 9 9.47 1.11 4.74
N ALA A 10 10.63 0.85 4.13
CA ALA A 10 11.43 1.89 3.48
C ALA A 10 10.71 2.45 2.24
N ALA A 11 10.12 1.59 1.41
CA ALA A 11 9.41 1.99 0.20
C ALA A 11 8.17 2.84 0.49
N PHE A 12 7.44 2.54 1.58
CA PHE A 12 6.22 3.24 1.99
C PHE A 12 6.45 4.24 3.14
N GLY A 13 7.69 4.41 3.58
CA GLY A 13 8.03 5.20 4.77
C GLY A 13 7.72 6.69 4.64
N GLU A 14 7.70 7.21 3.41
CA GLU A 14 7.29 8.59 3.13
C GLU A 14 5.83 8.83 3.51
N PHE A 15 4.93 7.88 3.21
CA PHE A 15 3.51 7.99 3.59
C PHE A 15 3.31 7.80 5.09
N LEU A 16 4.05 6.87 5.72
CA LEU A 16 3.97 6.67 7.17
C LEU A 16 4.47 7.89 7.97
N SER A 17 5.36 8.68 7.40
CA SER A 17 5.92 9.88 8.02
C SER A 17 5.09 11.15 7.72
N ASP A 18 4.11 11.06 6.82
CA ASP A 18 3.27 12.19 6.46
C ASP A 18 2.25 12.50 7.56
N ARG A 19 2.50 13.58 8.29
CA ARG A 19 1.66 14.07 9.39
C ARG A 19 0.32 14.64 8.95
N SER A 20 0.11 14.83 7.65
CA SER A 20 -1.18 15.28 7.10
C SER A 20 -2.20 14.14 6.97
N LEU A 21 -1.74 12.89 7.08
CA LEU A 21 -2.58 11.70 7.01
C LEU A 21 -3.28 11.43 8.34
N ASN A 22 -4.53 10.99 8.23
CA ASN A 22 -5.32 10.57 9.39
C ASN A 22 -5.01 9.10 9.77
N PRO A 23 -5.44 8.65 10.96
CA PRO A 23 -5.19 7.28 11.42
C PRO A 23 -5.69 6.18 10.47
N SER A 24 -6.82 6.38 9.79
CA SER A 24 -7.35 5.40 8.82
C SER A 24 -6.48 5.30 7.57
N GLN A 25 -5.94 6.43 7.09
CA GLN A 25 -5.01 6.50 5.96
C GLN A 25 -3.66 5.85 6.30
N ILE A 26 -3.12 6.13 7.50
CA ILE A 26 -1.90 5.48 7.98
C ILE A 26 -2.10 3.97 8.09
N ARG A 27 -3.23 3.53 8.69
CA ARG A 27 -3.58 2.12 8.82
C ARG A 27 -3.68 1.43 7.46
N PHE A 28 -4.23 2.12 6.45
CA PHE A 28 -4.28 1.59 5.09
C PHE A 28 -2.86 1.28 4.55
N VAL A 29 -1.92 2.22 4.69
CA VAL A 29 -0.51 2.02 4.28
C VAL A 29 0.14 0.87 5.05
N GLU A 30 -0.06 0.77 6.36
CA GLU A 30 0.45 -0.34 7.17
C GLU A 30 -0.10 -1.69 6.70
N MET A 31 -1.37 -1.74 6.30
CA MET A 31 -1.99 -2.95 5.76
C MET A 31 -1.41 -3.36 4.41
N VAL A 32 -1.09 -2.40 3.53
CA VAL A 32 -0.37 -2.68 2.27
C VAL A 32 0.98 -3.33 2.56
N ILE A 33 1.76 -2.76 3.47
CA ILE A 33 3.07 -3.31 3.89
C ILE A 33 2.89 -4.73 4.44
N ASN A 34 1.91 -4.96 5.31
CA ASN A 34 1.65 -6.28 5.88
C ASN A 34 1.27 -7.32 4.81
N GLN A 35 0.48 -6.95 3.80
CA GLN A 35 0.14 -7.84 2.68
C GLN A 35 1.35 -8.19 1.82
N LEU A 36 2.13 -7.18 1.42
CA LEU A 36 3.34 -7.38 0.59
C LEU A 36 4.38 -8.24 1.30
N THR A 37 4.55 -8.07 2.60
CA THR A 37 5.49 -8.87 3.38
C THR A 37 5.00 -10.30 3.61
N ALA A 38 3.69 -10.50 3.71
CA ALA A 38 3.11 -11.83 3.87
C ALA A 38 3.05 -12.65 2.57
N ARG A 39 2.69 -12.01 1.45
CA ARG A 39 2.39 -12.69 0.17
C ARG A 39 3.38 -12.41 -0.95
N GLY A 40 4.27 -11.43 -0.77
CA GLY A 40 5.20 -10.96 -1.79
C GLY A 40 4.55 -9.97 -2.72
N VAL A 41 3.65 -10.47 -3.58
CA VAL A 41 2.97 -9.67 -4.60
C VAL A 41 1.54 -9.35 -4.19
N MET A 42 1.06 -8.16 -4.55
CA MET A 42 -0.32 -7.74 -4.31
C MET A 42 -0.85 -6.90 -5.46
N ASP A 43 -1.94 -7.33 -6.11
CA ASP A 43 -2.58 -6.56 -7.17
C ASP A 43 -3.21 -5.26 -6.64
N ALA A 44 -3.21 -4.20 -7.46
CA ALA A 44 -3.84 -2.93 -7.12
C ALA A 44 -5.34 -3.08 -6.81
N SER A 45 -6.03 -4.00 -7.50
CA SER A 45 -7.45 -4.30 -7.30
C SER A 45 -7.71 -4.84 -5.89
N ALA A 46 -6.73 -5.48 -5.25
CA ALA A 46 -6.87 -6.01 -3.89
C ALA A 46 -7.09 -4.91 -2.84
N LEU A 47 -6.74 -3.65 -3.15
CA LEU A 47 -6.99 -2.50 -2.29
C LEU A 47 -8.47 -2.12 -2.18
N TYR A 48 -9.30 -2.61 -3.10
CA TYR A 48 -10.76 -2.45 -3.07
C TYR A 48 -11.48 -3.63 -2.41
N GLU A 49 -10.75 -4.67 -2.02
CA GLU A 49 -11.27 -5.88 -1.41
C GLU A 49 -11.03 -5.91 0.11
N PRO A 50 -11.77 -6.71 0.88
CA PRO A 50 -11.44 -6.94 2.28
C PRO A 50 -10.01 -7.48 2.43
N PRO A 51 -9.22 -6.99 3.40
CA PRO A 51 -9.62 -6.14 4.54
C PRO A 51 -9.58 -4.62 4.31
N PHE A 52 -9.19 -4.12 3.13
CA PHE A 52 -9.04 -2.69 2.87
C PHE A 52 -10.38 -1.95 2.77
N SER A 53 -11.36 -2.56 2.11
CA SER A 53 -12.73 -2.02 2.04
C SER A 53 -13.43 -1.93 3.40
N ASN A 54 -12.93 -2.62 4.43
CA ASN A 54 -13.42 -2.48 5.80
C ASN A 54 -12.96 -1.17 6.46
N ILE A 55 -11.94 -0.49 5.92
CA ILE A 55 -11.48 0.82 6.41
C ILE A 55 -12.43 1.92 5.90
N HIS A 56 -12.80 1.84 4.63
CA HIS A 56 -13.74 2.76 3.99
C HIS A 56 -14.56 2.00 2.94
N ALA A 57 -15.88 2.09 3.03
CA ALA A 57 -16.79 1.30 2.19
C ALA A 57 -16.67 1.61 0.68
N GLU A 58 -16.33 2.86 0.35
CA GLU A 58 -16.08 3.31 -1.02
C GLU A 58 -14.63 3.09 -1.48
N GLY A 59 -13.81 2.42 -0.67
CA GLY A 59 -12.44 2.05 -1.02
C GLY A 59 -11.40 3.16 -0.84
N PRO A 60 -10.19 2.96 -1.38
CA PRO A 60 -9.06 3.85 -1.19
C PRO A 60 -9.28 5.25 -1.78
N ASP A 61 -9.99 5.39 -2.89
CA ASP A 61 -10.20 6.70 -3.52
C ASP A 61 -10.95 7.65 -2.58
N ALA A 62 -12.03 7.17 -1.95
CA ALA A 62 -12.77 7.96 -0.97
C ALA A 62 -12.00 8.12 0.35
N LEU A 63 -11.21 7.12 0.77
CA LEU A 63 -10.36 7.22 1.96
C LEU A 63 -9.30 8.34 1.83
N PHE A 64 -8.83 8.59 0.61
CA PHE A 64 -7.84 9.61 0.28
C PHE A 64 -8.45 10.79 -0.51
N ASP A 65 -9.75 11.04 -0.37
CA ASP A 65 -10.41 12.19 -1.00
C ASP A 65 -9.71 13.52 -0.62
N GLY A 66 -9.45 14.36 -1.63
CA GLY A 66 -8.64 15.57 -1.51
C GLY A 66 -7.15 15.34 -1.29
N ARG A 67 -6.68 14.09 -1.44
CA ARG A 67 -5.27 13.65 -1.34
C ARG A 67 -4.92 12.67 -2.47
N GLU A 68 -5.36 12.98 -3.67
CA GLU A 68 -5.22 12.13 -4.87
C GLU A 68 -3.75 11.76 -5.11
N LYS A 69 -2.83 12.72 -4.93
CA LYS A 69 -1.38 12.49 -5.07
C LYS A 69 -0.84 11.43 -4.12
N VAL A 70 -1.41 11.31 -2.92
CA VAL A 70 -0.97 10.32 -1.92
C VAL A 70 -1.38 8.93 -2.38
N ILE A 71 -2.65 8.76 -2.78
CA ILE A 71 -3.13 7.46 -3.22
C ILE A 71 -2.49 7.02 -4.54
N GLU A 72 -2.32 7.93 -5.50
CA GLU A 72 -1.54 7.68 -6.71
C GLU A 72 -0.12 7.22 -6.37
N GLY A 73 0.56 7.90 -5.44
CA GLY A 73 1.89 7.51 -4.97
C GLY A 73 1.93 6.11 -4.37
N ILE A 74 0.91 5.73 -3.60
CA ILE A 74 0.80 4.38 -3.01
C ILE A 74 0.67 3.32 -4.12
N PHE A 75 -0.18 3.55 -5.12
CA PHE A 75 -0.34 2.64 -6.26
C PHE A 75 0.94 2.50 -7.08
N GLU A 76 1.64 3.61 -7.34
CA GLU A 76 2.92 3.60 -8.06
C GLU A 76 3.99 2.82 -7.28
N LYS A 77 4.12 3.03 -5.97
CA LYS A 77 5.04 2.25 -5.12
C LYS A 77 4.69 0.77 -5.10
N LEU A 78 3.40 0.43 -4.99
CA LEU A 78 2.94 -0.95 -5.04
C LEU A 78 3.35 -1.64 -6.34
N LYS A 79 3.15 -0.96 -7.48
CA LYS A 79 3.52 -1.48 -8.81
C LYS A 79 5.03 -1.65 -8.96
N ALA A 80 5.82 -0.68 -8.49
CA ALA A 80 7.27 -0.76 -8.52
C ALA A 80 7.79 -1.97 -7.72
N VAL A 81 7.32 -2.12 -6.48
CA VAL A 81 7.67 -3.23 -5.60
C VAL A 81 7.31 -4.59 -6.20
N ASN A 82 6.08 -4.73 -6.73
CA ASN A 82 5.66 -5.97 -7.38
C ASN A 82 6.55 -6.31 -8.59
N SER A 83 6.94 -5.28 -9.35
CA SER A 83 7.79 -5.45 -10.54
C SER A 83 9.20 -5.90 -10.16
N GLU A 84 9.77 -5.37 -9.08
CA GLU A 84 11.07 -5.79 -8.53
C GLU A 84 11.06 -7.24 -8.05
N LEU A 85 9.97 -7.68 -7.40
CA LEU A 85 9.77 -9.06 -6.96
C LEU A 85 9.67 -10.04 -8.13
N ILE A 86 8.88 -9.69 -9.17
CA ILE A 86 8.73 -10.53 -10.36
C ILE A 86 10.05 -10.64 -11.13
N ALA A 87 10.82 -9.55 -11.22
CA ALA A 87 12.12 -9.54 -11.89
C ALA A 87 13.20 -10.34 -11.14
N SER A 88 13.06 -10.53 -9.82
CA SER A 88 14.03 -11.26 -9.01
C SER A 88 13.80 -12.79 -8.97
N ASP A 89 12.62 -13.26 -9.40
CA ASP A 89 12.24 -14.69 -9.42
C ASP A 89 12.39 -15.33 -10.83
N GLY A 90 12.92 -14.57 -11.80
CA GLY A 90 13.10 -14.96 -13.21
C GLY A 90 14.54 -15.31 -13.61
#